data_AF-A0AAV5D878-F1
#
_entry.id   AF-A0AAV5D878-F1
#
_cell.length_a   1.000
_cell.length_b   1.000
_cell.length_c   1.000
_cell.angle_alpha   90.00
_cell.angle_beta   90.00
_cell.angle_gamma   90.00
#
_symmetry.space_group_name_H-M   'P 1'
#
loop_
_entity.id
_entity.type
_entity.pdbx_description
1 polymer ?
#
loop_
_entity_poly.entity_id
_entity_poly.type
_entity_poly.pdbx_seq_one_letter_code
_entity_poly.pdbx_strand_id
1 'polypeptide(L)'
;MAHVQHLEFDVRVWHFDGGVGGFGWDDLRMGHLPSLEEVSVHLLYRRKDYATPVVERMHAALRQAAEDHPNRLALKIIESVMA
;
A
#
# COMPACT_ATOMS: atom_id res chain seq x y z
N MET A 1 -4.39 -13.68 -22.55
CA MET A 1 -4.80 -13.18 -21.21
C MET A 1 -3.86 -12.04 -20.87
N ALA A 2 -4.36 -10.95 -20.29
CA ALA A 2 -3.50 -9.85 -19.86
C ALA A 2 -2.83 -10.24 -18.54
N HIS A 3 -1.51 -10.11 -18.47
CA HIS A 3 -0.74 -10.35 -17.26
C HIS A 3 -0.27 -9.00 -16.73
N VAL A 4 -0.61 -8.69 -15.48
CA VAL A 4 -0.12 -7.47 -14.82
C VAL A 4 1.20 -7.83 -14.14
N GLN A 5 2.29 -7.25 -14.64
CA GLN A 5 3.63 -7.39 -14.06
C GLN A 5 4.00 -6.21 -13.16
N HIS A 6 3.43 -5.04 -13.44
CA HIS A 6 3.70 -3.80 -12.74
C HIS A 6 2.37 -3.17 -12.34
N LEU A 7 2.24 -2.82 -11.06
CA LEU A 7 1.05 -2.15 -10.51
C LEU A 7 1.47 -0.86 -9.83
N GLU A 8 0.81 0.24 -10.17
CA GLU A 8 1.01 1.54 -9.54
C GLU A 8 -0.33 2.07 -9.03
N PHE A 9 -0.36 2.56 -7.79
CA PHE A 9 -1.58 3.11 -7.20
C PHE A 9 -1.30 4.09 -6.04
N ASP A 10 -2.30 4.92 -5.77
CA ASP A 10 -2.30 5.89 -4.70
C ASP A 10 -3.03 5.35 -3.47
N VAL A 11 -2.47 5.59 -2.28
CA VAL A 11 -3.10 5.30 -1.00
C VAL A 11 -3.18 6.55 -0.17
N ARG A 12 -4.41 6.90 0.24
CA ARG A 12 -4.67 7.97 1.20
C ARG A 12 -4.69 7.38 2.60
N VAL A 13 -3.68 7.70 3.41
CA VAL A 13 -3.44 7.00 4.69
C VAL A 13 -4.59 7.19 5.70
N TRP A 14 -5.27 8.34 5.68
CA TRP A 14 -6.44 8.58 6.54
C TRP A 14 -7.68 7.73 6.21
N HIS A 15 -7.69 6.96 5.12
CA HIS A 15 -8.73 5.95 4.89
C HIS A 15 -8.52 4.66 5.71
N PHE A 16 -7.35 4.49 6.34
CA PHE A 16 -6.99 3.31 7.15
C PHE A 16 -7.03 3.59 8.67
N ASP A 17 -7.49 4.77 9.09
CA ASP A 17 -7.57 5.19 10.50
C ASP A 17 -8.75 4.57 11.28
N GLY A 18 -9.31 3.45 10.81
CA GLY A 18 -10.28 2.63 11.55
C GLY A 18 -11.71 3.19 11.66
N GLY A 19 -12.09 4.20 10.88
CA GLY A 19 -13.46 4.71 10.83
C GLY A 19 -14.45 3.76 10.13
N VAL A 20 -15.76 4.00 10.32
CA VAL A 20 -16.83 3.27 9.63
C VAL A 20 -16.71 3.51 8.12
N GLY A 21 -16.32 2.46 7.37
CA GLY A 21 -16.08 2.52 5.93
C GLY A 21 -14.62 2.75 5.50
N GLY A 22 -13.67 2.66 6.43
CA GLY A 22 -12.23 2.65 6.10
C GLY A 22 -11.77 1.30 5.50
N PHE A 23 -10.63 1.32 4.82
CA PHE A 23 -9.98 0.11 4.33
C PHE A 23 -9.30 -0.66 5.48
N GLY A 24 -9.31 -1.98 5.38
CA GLY A 24 -8.53 -2.87 6.24
C GLY A 24 -7.14 -3.09 5.66
N TRP A 25 -6.20 -3.49 6.51
CA TRP A 25 -4.82 -3.81 6.07
C TRP A 25 -4.78 -4.95 5.04
N ASP A 26 -5.76 -5.86 5.08
CA ASP A 26 -5.87 -6.97 4.13
C ASP A 26 -6.27 -6.53 2.72
N ASP A 27 -6.82 -5.33 2.55
CA ASP A 27 -7.16 -4.77 1.24
C ASP A 27 -5.89 -4.46 0.41
N LEU A 28 -4.70 -4.48 1.03
CA LEU A 28 -3.41 -4.30 0.37
C LEU A 28 -2.81 -5.62 -0.16
N ARG A 29 -3.48 -6.77 0.04
CA ARG A 29 -2.97 -8.07 -0.41
C ARG A 29 -3.03 -8.19 -1.93
N MET A 30 -1.89 -8.53 -2.53
CA MET A 30 -1.73 -8.58 -3.99
C MET A 30 -1.62 -10.01 -4.56
N GLY A 31 -1.81 -11.04 -3.74
CA GLY A 31 -1.64 -12.45 -4.13
C GLY A 31 -2.60 -12.96 -5.21
N HIS A 32 -3.62 -12.17 -5.59
CA HIS A 32 -4.52 -12.48 -6.69
C HIS A 32 -3.93 -12.12 -8.07
N LEU A 33 -2.76 -11.49 -8.13
CA LEU A 33 -2.05 -11.11 -9.36
C LEU A 33 -0.81 -12.00 -9.54
N PRO A 34 -0.95 -13.21 -10.11
CA PRO A 34 0.12 -14.22 -10.08
C PRO A 34 1.36 -13.86 -10.90
N SER A 35 1.25 -12.90 -11.82
CA SER A 35 2.35 -12.42 -12.67
C SER A 35 2.97 -11.12 -12.17
N LEU A 36 2.53 -10.61 -11.02
CA LEU A 36 3.01 -9.34 -10.49
C LEU A 36 4.46 -9.49 -10.01
N GLU A 37 5.29 -8.53 -10.39
CA GLU A 37 6.74 -8.50 -10.11
C GLU A 37 7.12 -7.23 -9.37
N GLU A 38 6.49 -6.09 -9.69
CA GLU A 38 6.77 -4.79 -9.06
C GLU A 38 5.49 -4.03 -8.69
N VAL A 39 5.55 -3.35 -7.55
CA VAL A 39 4.52 -2.45 -7.05
C VAL A 39 5.12 -1.10 -6.68
N SER A 40 4.51 -0.04 -7.20
CA SER A 40 4.78 1.34 -6.81
C SER A 40 3.57 1.92 -6.08
N VAL A 41 3.76 2.36 -4.84
CA VAL A 41 2.68 2.91 -4.01
C VAL A 41 2.98 4.36 -3.67
N HIS A 42 2.05 5.25 -4.03
CA HIS A 42 2.09 6.65 -3.64
C HIS A 42 1.29 6.85 -2.35
N LEU A 43 1.99 7.02 -1.23
CA LEU A 43 1.40 7.30 0.07
C LEU A 43 1.12 8.79 0.22
N LEU A 44 -0.16 9.13 0.27
CA LEU A 44 -0.67 10.48 0.47
C LEU A 44 -1.04 10.67 1.94
N TYR A 45 -0.39 11.65 2.58
CA TYR A 45 -0.62 12.02 3.97
C TYR A 45 -1.30 13.37 4.07
N ARG A 46 -2.15 13.57 5.07
CA ARG A 46 -2.39 14.94 5.57
C ARG A 46 -1.29 15.27 6.57
N ARG A 47 -0.96 16.55 6.68
CA ARG A 47 0.08 17.03 7.60
C ARG A 47 -0.08 16.53 9.05
N LYS A 48 -1.33 16.43 9.52
CA LYS A 48 -1.67 15.93 10.86
C LYS A 48 -1.45 14.42 11.05
N ASP A 49 -1.42 13.65 9.96
CA ASP A 49 -1.34 12.19 9.97
C ASP A 49 0.11 11.70 9.82
N TYR A 50 1.04 12.54 9.37
CA TYR A 50 2.42 12.14 9.04
C TYR A 50 3.22 11.54 10.21
N ALA A 51 2.89 11.90 11.45
CA ALA A 51 3.55 11.39 12.66
C ALA A 51 2.69 10.39 13.45
N THR A 52 1.67 9.81 12.81
CA THR A 52 0.74 8.92 13.49
C THR A 52 1.13 7.45 13.30
N PRO A 53 0.76 6.56 14.24
CA PRO A 53 1.02 5.12 14.12
C PRO A 53 0.41 4.46 12.87
N VAL A 54 -0.57 5.11 12.21
CA VAL A 54 -1.17 4.58 10.97
C VAL A 54 -0.16 4.57 9.81
N VAL A 55 0.79 5.51 9.78
CA VAL A 55 1.86 5.56 8.76
C VAL A 55 2.79 4.36 8.90
N GLU A 56 3.30 4.11 10.11
CA GLU A 56 4.18 2.98 10.38
C GLU A 56 3.50 1.64 10.08
N ARG A 57 2.23 1.51 10.46
CA ARG A 57 1.43 0.32 10.14
C ARG A 57 1.21 0.14 8.64
N MET A 58 0.99 1.23 7.90
CA MET A 58 0.87 1.20 6.43
C MET A 58 2.15 0.69 5.79
N HIS A 59 3.31 1.21 6.20
CA HIS A 59 4.61 0.73 5.73
C HIS A 59 4.81 -0.76 6.03
N ALA A 60 4.50 -1.19 7.25
CA ALA A 60 4.63 -2.59 7.65
C ALA A 60 3.71 -3.50 6.83
N ALA A 61 2.45 -3.10 6.62
CA ALA A 61 1.47 -3.87 5.85
C ALA A 61 1.87 -4.00 4.37
N LEU A 62 2.33 -2.92 3.73
CA LEU A 62 2.79 -2.96 2.35
C LEU A 62 4.02 -3.86 2.16
N ARG A 63 4.99 -3.76 3.08
CA ARG A 63 6.17 -4.64 3.07
C ARG A 63 5.79 -6.10 3.24
N GLN A 64 4.95 -6.40 4.23
CA GLN A 64 4.46 -7.75 4.47
C GLN A 64 3.72 -8.30 3.23
N ALA A 65 2.84 -7.51 2.62
CA ALA A 65 2.10 -7.92 1.42
C ALA A 65 3.02 -8.17 0.21
N ALA A 66 4.10 -7.41 0.06
CA ALA A 66 5.10 -7.61 -0.98
C ALA A 66 5.93 -8.88 -0.74
N GLU A 67 6.32 -9.14 0.51
CA GLU A 67 7.11 -10.31 0.92
C GLU A 67 6.31 -11.62 0.86
N ASP A 68 5.02 -11.58 1.24
CA ASP A 68 4.12 -12.73 1.22
C ASP A 68 3.67 -13.12 -0.19
N HIS A 69 3.86 -12.25 -1.18
CA HIS A 69 3.51 -12.54 -2.56
C HIS A 69 4.38 -13.70 -3.11
N PRO A 70 3.82 -14.64 -3.90
CA PRO A 70 4.58 -15.77 -4.45
C PRO A 70 5.86 -15.38 -5.22
N ASN A 71 5.83 -14.22 -5.90
CA ASN A 71 6.97 -13.70 -6.67
C ASN A 71 7.91 -12.79 -5.86
N ARG A 72 7.61 -12.52 -4.57
CA ARG A 72 8.32 -11.54 -3.73
C ARG A 72 8.53 -10.19 -4.43
N LEU A 73 7.52 -9.33 -4.33
CA LEU A 73 7.42 -8.13 -5.16
C LEU A 73 8.55 -7.14 -4.87
N ALA A 74 9.08 -6.50 -5.92
CA ALA A 74 9.81 -5.27 -5.77
C ALA A 74 8.84 -4.16 -5.32
N LEU A 75 9.08 -3.56 -4.16
CA LEU A 75 8.21 -2.53 -3.58
C LEU A 75 8.89 -1.17 -3.63
N LYS A 76 8.24 -0.19 -4.25
CA LYS A 76 8.62 1.22 -4.22
C LYS A 76 7.54 2.01 -3.48
N ILE A 77 7.93 2.75 -2.45
CA ILE A 77 7.03 3.61 -1.69
C ILE A 77 7.44 5.05 -1.94
N ILE A 78 6.52 5.85 -2.45
CA ILE A 78 6.70 7.28 -2.73
C ILE A 78 5.79 8.05 -1.79
N GLU A 79 6.37 8.92 -0.98
CA GLU A 79 5.66 9.64 0.07
C GLU A 79 5.36 11.07 -0.35
N SER A 80 4.15 11.54 -0.11
CA SER A 80 3.75 12.91 -0.41
C SER A 80 2.80 13.46 0.65
N VAL A 81 3.15 14.63 1.19
CA VAL A 81 2.30 15.36 2.13
C VAL A 81 1.39 16.27 1.32
N MET A 82 0.08 16.08 1.46
CA MET A 82 -0.91 16.98 0.91
C MET A 82 -1.00 18.25 1.76
N ALA A 83 -0.99 19.40 1.07
CA ALA A 83 -1.12 20.73 1.66
C ALA A 83 -2.51 20.96 2.28
#